data_AF-A0A0B6Z4P8-F1
#
_entry.id   AF-A0A0B6Z4P8-F1
#
_cell.length_a   1.000
_cell.length_b   1.000
_cell.length_c   1.000
_cell.angle_alpha   90.00
_cell.angle_beta   90.00
_cell.angle_gamma   90.00
#
_symmetry.space_group_name_H-M   'P 1'
#
loop_
_entity.id
_entity.type
_entity.pdbx_description
1 polymer ?
#
loop_
_entity_poly.entity_id
_entity_poly.type
_entity_poly.pdbx_seq_one_letter_code
_entity_poly.pdbx_strand_id
1 'polypeptide(L)'
;LKENYRQALHKCKSQEDLIIQLQVPLEKLRKSTQTEFDKVNPVYEAAAKVLDKLDYGAIEELRSYHSPPEGVKFVMNAVCLLFGRPQTWEDAKSLMVGTGFFQELIFYKKDNIPGEVLTELRAYVINPHF
;
A
#
# COMPACT_ATOMS: atom_id res chain seq x y z
N LEU A 1 -14.44 57.01 -4.47
CA LEU A 1 -14.96 56.17 -5.59
C LEU A 1 -13.85 55.76 -6.57
N LYS A 2 -13.15 56.67 -7.26
CA LYS A 2 -12.04 56.32 -8.17
C LYS A 2 -10.85 55.60 -7.50
N GLU A 3 -10.45 56.05 -6.31
CA GLU A 3 -9.33 55.45 -5.56
C GLU A 3 -9.61 54.01 -5.12
N ASN A 4 -10.79 53.76 -4.56
CA ASN A 4 -11.25 52.43 -4.17
C ASN A 4 -11.30 51.47 -5.36
N TYR A 5 -11.74 51.94 -6.53
CA TYR A 5 -11.76 51.14 -7.75
C TYR A 5 -10.35 50.75 -8.21
N ARG A 6 -9.39 51.69 -8.15
CA ARG A 6 -7.98 51.41 -8.46
C ARG A 6 -7.36 50.40 -7.49
N GLN A 7 -7.63 50.53 -6.19
CA GLN A 7 -7.17 49.58 -5.18
C GLN A 7 -7.76 48.18 -5.39
N ALA A 8 -9.06 48.10 -5.72
CA ALA A 8 -9.73 46.84 -6.01
C ALA A 8 -9.11 46.16 -7.25
N LEU A 9 -8.81 46.92 -8.30
CA LEU A 9 -8.18 46.40 -9.52
C LEU A 9 -6.75 45.87 -9.25
N HIS A 10 -5.96 46.62 -8.46
CA HIS A 10 -4.62 46.18 -8.06
C HIS A 10 -4.67 44.90 -7.22
N LYS A 11 -5.63 44.81 -6.30
CA LYS A 11 -5.84 43.60 -5.49
C LYS A 11 -6.23 42.40 -6.37
N CYS A 12 -7.14 42.57 -7.32
CA CYS A 12 -7.54 41.51 -8.24
C CYS A 12 -6.36 40.97 -9.04
N LYS A 13 -5.57 41.88 -9.64
CA LYS A 13 -4.37 41.51 -10.39
C LYS A 13 -3.34 40.76 -9.54
N SER A 14 -3.08 41.25 -8.33
CA SER A 14 -2.17 40.57 -7.40
C SER A 14 -2.65 39.17 -7.00
N GLN A 15 -3.97 38.96 -6.89
CA GLN A 15 -4.54 37.65 -6.59
C GLN A 15 -4.47 36.70 -7.80
N GLU A 16 -4.71 37.21 -9.01
CA GLU A 16 -4.53 36.44 -10.25
C GLU A 16 -3.08 35.96 -10.41
N ASP A 17 -2.10 36.84 -10.18
CA ASP A 17 -0.68 36.49 -10.24
C ASP A 17 -0.32 35.40 -9.20
N LEU A 18 -0.86 35.50 -7.98
CA LEU A 18 -0.66 34.49 -6.94
C LEU A 18 -1.25 33.13 -7.34
N ILE A 19 -2.47 33.12 -7.92
CA ILE A 19 -3.12 31.91 -8.39
C ILE A 19 -2.27 31.23 -9.47
N ILE A 20 -1.79 32.00 -10.44
CA ILE A 20 -0.93 31.49 -11.52
C ILE A 20 0.36 30.89 -10.94
N GLN A 21 0.99 31.58 -9.99
CA GLN A 21 2.21 31.09 -9.34
C GLN A 21 2.00 29.79 -8.57
N LEU A 22 0.84 29.59 -7.93
CA LEU A 22 0.51 28.38 -7.17
C LEU A 22 0.01 27.23 -8.06
N GLN A 23 -0.60 27.53 -9.21
CA GLN A 23 -1.10 26.51 -10.14
C GLN A 23 0.02 25.63 -10.68
N VAL A 24 1.17 26.20 -11.05
CA VAL A 24 2.30 25.45 -11.60
C VAL A 24 2.86 24.38 -10.63
N PRO A 25 3.23 24.70 -9.37
CA PRO A 25 3.71 23.68 -8.43
C PRO A 25 2.61 22.69 -8.04
N LEU A 26 1.34 23.11 -7.95
CA LEU A 26 0.22 22.20 -7.67
C LEU A 26 0.06 21.17 -8.79
N GLU A 27 0.08 21.61 -10.06
CA GLU A 27 0.00 20.71 -11.20
C GLU A 27 1.21 19.78 -11.29
N LYS A 28 2.40 20.28 -10.94
CA LYS A 28 3.60 19.44 -10.87
C LYS A 28 3.47 18.35 -9.81
N LEU A 29 3.03 18.71 -8.61
CA LEU A 29 2.78 17.77 -7.52
C LEU A 29 1.71 16.74 -7.91
N ARG A 30 0.58 17.21 -8.45
CA ARG A 30 -0.51 16.37 -8.95
C ARG A 30 0.00 15.35 -9.96
N LYS A 31 0.77 15.79 -10.95
CA LYS A 31 1.34 14.91 -11.98
C LYS A 31 2.31 13.90 -11.39
N SER A 32 3.22 14.31 -10.49
CA SER A 32 4.16 13.38 -9.87
C SER A 32 3.45 12.32 -9.03
N THR A 33 2.46 12.71 -8.24
CA THR A 33 1.68 11.78 -7.42
C THR A 33 0.87 10.83 -8.29
N GLN A 34 0.20 11.33 -9.33
CA GLN A 34 -0.55 10.49 -10.26
C GLN A 34 0.37 9.49 -10.97
N THR A 35 1.56 9.93 -11.39
CA THR A 35 2.53 9.06 -12.07
C THR A 35 3.00 7.93 -11.16
N GLU A 36 3.32 8.21 -9.89
CA GLU A 36 3.71 7.15 -8.95
C GLU A 36 2.54 6.23 -8.61
N PHE A 37 1.32 6.77 -8.50
CA PHE A 37 0.12 5.99 -8.30
C PHE A 37 -0.14 5.04 -9.48
N ASP A 38 -0.04 5.53 -10.71
CA ASP A 38 -0.28 4.75 -11.94
C ASP A 38 0.76 3.63 -12.12
N LYS A 39 1.98 3.79 -11.56
CA LYS A 39 2.98 2.71 -11.54
C LYS A 39 2.61 1.58 -10.60
N VAL A 40 2.06 1.88 -9.42
CA VAL A 40 1.79 0.88 -8.38
C VAL A 40 0.37 0.29 -8.46
N ASN A 41 -0.59 1.05 -8.99
CA ASN A 41 -1.99 0.64 -9.06
C ASN A 41 -2.21 -0.67 -9.85
N PRO A 42 -1.56 -0.92 -11.01
CA PRO A 42 -1.74 -2.18 -11.75
C PRO A 42 -1.28 -3.40 -10.94
N VAL A 43 -0.15 -3.29 -10.23
CA VAL A 43 0.38 -4.36 -9.38
C VAL A 43 -0.56 -4.62 -8.21
N TYR A 44 -1.07 -3.55 -7.60
CA TYR A 44 -2.05 -3.64 -6.51
C TYR A 44 -3.35 -4.32 -6.96
N GLU A 45 -3.95 -3.89 -8.07
CA GLU A 45 -5.17 -4.48 -8.60
C GLU A 45 -4.99 -5.95 -9.01
N ALA A 46 -3.83 -6.31 -9.57
CA ALA A 46 -3.50 -7.69 -9.88
C ALA A 46 -3.44 -8.55 -8.61
N ALA A 47 -2.77 -8.07 -7.56
CA ALA A 47 -2.70 -8.76 -6.28
C ALA A 47 -4.09 -8.92 -5.64
N ALA A 48 -4.90 -7.86 -5.64
CA ALA A 48 -6.27 -7.91 -5.11
C ALA A 48 -7.15 -8.93 -5.84
N LYS A 49 -7.03 -9.01 -7.18
CA LYS A 49 -7.75 -10.03 -7.99
C LYS A 49 -7.28 -11.45 -7.71
N VAL A 50 -6.00 -11.66 -7.37
CA VAL A 50 -5.48 -12.98 -6.99
C VAL A 50 -6.02 -13.39 -5.62
N LEU A 51 -6.06 -12.47 -4.66
CA LEU A 51 -6.63 -12.72 -3.33
C LEU A 51 -8.12 -13.10 -3.40
N ASP A 52 -8.89 -12.46 -4.27
CA ASP A 52 -10.31 -12.78 -4.49
C ASP A 52 -10.53 -14.19 -5.10
N LYS A 53 -9.52 -14.71 -5.81
CA LYS A 53 -9.55 -16.06 -6.41
C LYS A 53 -8.92 -17.13 -5.53
N LEU A 54 -8.35 -16.76 -4.39
CA LEU A 54 -7.68 -17.71 -3.51
C LEU A 54 -8.73 -18.68 -2.96
N ASP A 55 -8.57 -19.96 -3.26
CA ASP A 55 -9.49 -21.00 -2.83
C ASP A 55 -9.01 -21.66 -1.53
N TYR A 56 -9.93 -22.36 -0.88
CA TYR A 56 -9.62 -23.11 0.33
C TYR A 56 -8.59 -24.23 0.08
N GLY A 57 -8.57 -24.80 -1.14
CA GLY A 57 -7.67 -25.87 -1.53
C GLY A 57 -6.20 -25.44 -1.51
N ALA A 58 -5.87 -24.27 -2.04
CA ALA A 58 -4.51 -23.73 -2.05
C ALA A 58 -3.97 -23.48 -0.63
N ILE A 59 -4.80 -23.00 0.29
CA ILE A 59 -4.40 -22.84 1.70
C ILE A 59 -4.23 -24.19 2.39
N GLU A 60 -5.08 -25.17 2.10
CA GLU A 60 -4.90 -26.52 2.66
C GLU A 60 -3.60 -27.16 2.14
N GLU A 61 -3.25 -26.96 0.87
CA GLU A 61 -1.95 -27.38 0.32
C GLU A 61 -0.79 -26.72 1.07
N LEU A 62 -0.84 -25.39 1.25
CA LEU A 62 0.18 -24.66 2.03
C LEU A 62 0.30 -25.17 3.47
N ARG A 63 -0.83 -25.50 4.12
CA ARG A 63 -0.87 -26.04 5.49
C ARG A 63 -0.29 -27.46 5.58
N SER A 64 -0.47 -28.26 4.53
CA SER A 64 -0.01 -29.64 4.48
C SER A 64 1.51 -29.79 4.50
N TYR A 65 2.26 -28.72 4.18
CA TYR A 65 3.72 -28.77 4.21
C TYR A 65 4.27 -29.05 5.61
N HIS A 66 4.92 -30.21 5.76
CA HIS A 66 5.72 -30.51 6.95
C HIS A 66 6.95 -29.59 7.02
N SER A 67 7.70 -29.50 5.91
CA SER A 67 8.76 -28.53 5.69
C SER A 67 8.49 -27.79 4.38
N PRO A 68 8.00 -26.54 4.42
CA PRO A 68 7.67 -25.81 3.20
C PRO A 68 8.92 -25.34 2.46
N PRO A 69 8.82 -25.11 1.14
CA PRO A 69 9.86 -24.47 0.36
C PRO A 69 10.28 -23.12 0.95
N GLU A 70 11.53 -22.72 0.70
CA GLU A 70 12.10 -21.49 1.25
C GLU A 70 11.29 -20.24 0.87
N GLY A 71 10.86 -20.14 -0.39
CA GLY A 71 9.99 -19.04 -0.84
C GLY A 71 8.64 -18.99 -0.11
N VAL A 72 8.04 -20.14 0.16
CA VAL A 72 6.77 -20.21 0.92
C VAL A 72 6.99 -19.75 2.37
N LYS A 73 8.08 -20.19 3.02
CA LYS A 73 8.44 -19.70 4.36
C LYS A 73 8.65 -18.19 4.36
N PHE A 74 9.37 -17.69 3.37
CA PHE A 74 9.72 -16.29 3.26
C PHE A 74 8.47 -15.40 3.12
N VAL A 75 7.58 -15.73 2.20
CA VAL A 75 6.32 -15.01 1.99
C VAL A 75 5.44 -15.10 3.25
N MET A 76 5.30 -16.29 3.84
CA MET A 76 4.47 -16.46 5.03
C MET A 76 5.02 -15.77 6.27
N ASN A 77 6.35 -15.62 6.39
CA ASN A 77 6.97 -14.81 7.43
C ASN A 77 6.64 -13.32 7.26
N ALA A 78 6.66 -12.81 6.02
CA ALA A 78 6.22 -11.44 5.73
C ALA A 78 4.74 -11.23 6.08
N VAL A 79 3.88 -12.21 5.81
CA VAL A 79 2.48 -12.19 6.23
C VAL A 79 2.38 -12.18 7.76
N CYS A 80 3.12 -13.04 8.48
CA CYS A 80 3.13 -13.04 9.94
C CYS A 80 3.51 -11.67 10.51
N LEU A 81 4.53 -11.01 9.95
CA LEU A 81 4.94 -9.66 10.31
C LEU A 81 3.79 -8.65 10.17
N LEU A 82 3.06 -8.67 9.06
CA LEU A 82 1.90 -7.79 8.84
C LEU A 82 0.79 -8.02 9.88
N PHE A 83 0.62 -9.26 10.33
CA PHE A 83 -0.36 -9.64 11.35
C PHE A 83 0.17 -9.55 12.79
N GLY A 84 1.37 -9.00 13.00
CA GLY A 84 1.97 -8.86 14.33
C GLY A 84 2.27 -10.20 15.01
N ARG A 85 2.54 -11.24 14.22
CA ARG A 85 2.91 -12.59 14.68
C ARG A 85 4.43 -12.79 14.57
N PRO A 86 5.01 -13.68 15.39
CA PRO A 86 6.40 -14.08 15.18
C PRO A 86 6.60 -14.68 13.78
N GLN A 87 7.76 -14.43 13.18
CA GLN A 87 8.08 -14.81 11.79
C GLN A 87 8.59 -16.26 11.73
N THR A 88 7.75 -17.19 12.18
CA THR A 88 8.04 -18.62 12.20
C THR A 88 7.01 -19.40 11.37
N TRP A 89 7.41 -20.58 10.90
CA TRP A 89 6.49 -21.44 10.17
C TRP A 89 5.32 -21.96 11.02
N GLU A 90 5.55 -22.12 12.32
CA GLU A 90 4.53 -22.57 13.27
C GLU A 90 3.44 -21.50 13.44
N ASP A 91 3.85 -20.24 13.59
CA ASP A 91 2.93 -19.10 13.65
C ASP A 91 2.21 -18.87 12.32
N ALA A 92 2.90 -19.02 11.19
CA ALA A 92 2.29 -18.97 9.87
C ALA A 92 1.19 -20.01 9.68
N LYS A 93 1.44 -21.25 10.11
CA LYS A 93 0.44 -22.33 10.10
C LYS A 93 -0.75 -21.99 10.98
N SER A 94 -0.50 -21.52 12.20
CA SER A 94 -1.54 -21.11 13.14
C SER A 94 -2.42 -20.00 12.56
N LEU A 95 -1.80 -19.01 11.90
CA LEU A 95 -2.50 -17.93 11.21
C LEU A 95 -3.42 -18.46 10.09
N MET A 96 -2.93 -19.37 9.25
CA MET A 96 -3.71 -19.98 8.15
C MET A 96 -4.85 -20.89 8.63
N VAL A 97 -4.80 -21.41 9.86
CA VAL A 97 -5.88 -22.22 10.45
C VAL A 97 -7.06 -21.35 10.91
N GLY A 98 -6.83 -20.06 11.19
CA GLY A 98 -7.87 -19.15 11.64
C GLY A 98 -9.05 -19.09 10.67
N THR A 99 -10.27 -19.23 11.17
CA THR A 99 -11.50 -19.27 10.37
C THR A 99 -11.77 -17.99 9.57
N GLY A 100 -11.08 -16.89 9.91
CA GLY A 100 -11.19 -15.59 9.26
C GLY A 100 -9.98 -15.21 8.39
N PHE A 101 -8.98 -16.08 8.21
CA PHE A 101 -7.71 -15.70 7.57
C PHE A 101 -7.90 -15.06 6.18
N PHE A 102 -8.80 -15.61 5.35
CA PHE A 102 -9.13 -15.05 4.04
C PHE A 102 -9.76 -13.67 4.12
N GLN A 103 -10.79 -13.50 4.96
CA GLN A 103 -11.43 -12.20 5.13
C GLN A 103 -10.45 -11.19 5.69
N GLU A 104 -9.60 -11.59 6.63
CA GLU A 104 -8.58 -10.74 7.21
C GLU A 104 -7.51 -10.32 6.19
N LEU A 105 -7.13 -11.19 5.24
CA LEU A 105 -6.25 -10.83 4.13
C LEU A 105 -6.92 -9.83 3.16
N ILE A 106 -8.17 -10.10 2.76
CA ILE A 106 -8.91 -9.27 1.80
C ILE A 106 -9.21 -7.88 2.40
N PHE A 107 -9.58 -7.83 3.68
CA PHE A 107 -9.96 -6.62 4.39
C PHE A 107 -8.84 -6.05 5.27
N TYR A 108 -7.58 -6.45 5.02
CA TYR A 108 -6.43 -5.98 5.78
C TYR A 108 -6.32 -4.45 5.77
N LYS A 109 -6.12 -3.84 6.94
CA LYS A 109 -6.02 -2.38 7.12
C LYS A 109 -4.66 -1.84 6.69
N LYS A 110 -4.45 -1.75 5.38
CA LYS A 110 -3.21 -1.26 4.75
C LYS A 110 -2.88 0.22 5.04
N ASP A 111 -3.87 1.03 5.42
CA ASP A 111 -3.68 2.47 5.61
C ASP A 111 -3.04 2.82 6.97
N ASN A 112 -2.95 1.86 7.90
CA ASN A 112 -2.46 2.08 9.26
C ASN A 112 -1.44 1.02 9.69
N ILE A 113 -0.49 0.72 8.82
CA ILE A 113 0.64 -0.17 9.15
C ILE A 113 1.69 0.63 9.93
N PRO A 114 2.15 0.15 11.11
CA PRO A 114 3.19 0.84 11.87
C PRO A 114 4.48 1.01 11.05
N GLY A 115 5.18 2.13 11.25
CA GLY A 115 6.42 2.44 10.51
C GLY A 115 7.55 1.42 10.73
N GLU A 116 7.60 0.81 11.92
CA GLU A 116 8.54 -0.28 12.25
C GLU A 116 8.29 -1.51 11.37
N VAL A 117 7.01 -1.91 11.25
CA VAL A 117 6.58 -3.04 10.40
C VAL A 117 6.91 -2.76 8.93
N LEU A 118 6.67 -1.53 8.44
CA LEU A 118 7.02 -1.16 7.06
C LEU A 118 8.54 -1.21 6.80
N THR A 119 9.33 -0.79 7.78
CA THR A 119 10.79 -0.80 7.67
C THR A 119 11.30 -2.23 7.57
N GLU A 120 10.78 -3.14 8.38
CA GLU A 120 11.12 -4.55 8.35
C GLU A 120 10.59 -5.25 7.10
N LEU A 121 9.36 -4.95 6.68
CA LEU A 121 8.75 -5.47 5.45
C LEU A 121 9.56 -5.10 4.20
N ARG A 122 10.25 -3.95 4.22
CA ARG A 122 11.11 -3.54 3.09
C ARG A 122 12.20 -4.56 2.79
N ALA A 123 12.73 -5.26 3.80
CA ALA A 123 13.73 -6.31 3.60
C ALA A 123 13.17 -7.50 2.82
N TYR A 124 11.87 -7.77 2.95
CA TYR A 124 11.17 -8.81 2.20
C TYR A 124 11.00 -8.41 0.73
N VAL A 125 10.54 -7.18 0.48
CA VAL A 125 10.21 -6.69 -0.87
C VAL A 125 11.45 -6.46 -1.75
N ILE A 126 12.59 -6.09 -1.16
CA ILE A 126 13.83 -5.87 -1.93
C ILE A 126 14.64 -7.16 -2.13
N ASN A 127 14.23 -8.27 -1.52
CA ASN A 127 14.94 -9.53 -1.66
C ASN A 127 14.84 -10.00 -3.12
N PRO A 128 15.96 -10.29 -3.81
CA PRO A 128 15.93 -10.74 -5.20
C PRO A 128 15.23 -12.09 -5.42
N HIS A 129 14.92 -12.82 -4.35
CA HIS A 129 14.15 -14.06 -4.36
C HIS A 129 12.64 -13.85 -4.09
N PHE A 130 12.19 -12.61 -3.94
CA PHE A 130 10.77 -12.21 -3.81
C PHE A 130 10.10 -12.03 -5.18
#